data_AF-A0A0H4T5K3-F1
#
_entry.id   AF-A0A0H4T5K3-F1
#
_cell.length_a   1.000
_cell.length_b   1.000
_cell.length_c   1.000
_cell.angle_alpha   90.00
_cell.angle_beta   90.00
_cell.angle_gamma   90.00
#
_symmetry.space_group_name_H-M   'P 1'
#
loop_
_entity.id
_entity.type
_entity.pdbx_description
1 polymer ?
#
loop_
_entity_poly.entity_id
_entity_poly.type
_entity_poly.pdbx_seq_one_letter_code
_entity_poly.pdbx_strand_id
1 'polypeptide(L)'
;MRAVKRFLSRAAAITCLAALLSQSEMSFAFDLPLHGFAQGNYSAGTKESNPDGKNFKWAEERVQLKLDLSPENYELFIKQDFSRDGVDTTFRGETREAFAGYSGTGFDLRAGRQIFTWGTGDLVFINDVFPKDYEAFFSGRPLEYMKKGVDSLKAGLYAEKISLEAIAIPFFEPNTYPSEKRFHVFDPMSSVTNRHTSEPSSTFENTEIALRVYGNLFDYDSSLYFYKGFYRTPSFLPDSMPAPTELEIFYPRMNSYGASVQGRALDGVLSVEAGYYDSRDDKDGSNSIIPNSEARFLLGYQRQMWEDFTASFQYYAEYMSDYSEYKNALPTGFPKRDRVHTLVTMRLTQFLKYQTVRLSLFSFYSPSDEDYFVTPEIKYNLSDTVWLAAGYNIFGGKKETTQFGQFDRDDNLYSQMRYEF
;
A
#
# COMPACT_ATOMS: atom_id res chain seq x y z
N MET A 1 9.51 -23.63 0.72
CA MET A 1 10.45 -22.51 0.49
C MET A 1 10.09 -21.20 1.23
N ARG A 2 8.81 -20.76 1.31
CA ARG A 2 8.39 -19.56 2.07
C ARG A 2 8.83 -19.55 3.55
N ALA A 3 8.71 -20.70 4.24
CA ALA A 3 9.15 -20.85 5.62
C ALA A 3 10.68 -20.75 5.79
N VAL A 4 11.45 -21.23 4.81
CA VAL A 4 12.93 -21.21 4.83
C VAL A 4 13.47 -19.80 4.57
N LYS A 5 12.84 -19.04 3.66
CA LYS A 5 13.19 -17.61 3.42
C LYS A 5 12.89 -16.74 4.66
N ARG A 6 11.73 -16.96 5.31
CA ARG A 6 11.37 -16.31 6.58
C ARG A 6 12.28 -16.74 7.75
N PHE A 7 12.78 -17.98 7.72
CA PHE A 7 13.72 -18.48 8.72
C PHE A 7 15.11 -17.86 8.56
N LEU A 8 15.59 -17.69 7.33
CA LEU A 8 16.90 -17.10 7.04
C LEU A 8 16.94 -15.59 7.36
N SER A 9 15.86 -14.84 7.10
CA SER A 9 15.79 -13.42 7.51
C SER A 9 15.69 -13.25 9.02
N ARG A 10 14.91 -14.10 9.70
CA ARG A 10 14.86 -14.19 11.17
C ARG A 10 16.23 -14.57 11.74
N ALA A 11 16.91 -15.53 11.14
CA ALA A 11 18.24 -15.97 11.57
C ALA A 11 19.29 -14.87 11.36
N ALA A 12 19.26 -14.12 10.25
CA ALA A 12 20.18 -13.00 10.04
C ALA A 12 19.97 -11.88 11.07
N ALA A 13 18.72 -11.50 11.36
CA ALA A 13 18.40 -10.51 12.40
C ALA A 13 18.81 -10.99 13.80
N ILE A 14 18.55 -12.27 14.14
CA ILE A 14 18.95 -12.86 15.43
C ILE A 14 20.47 -13.02 15.53
N THR A 15 21.17 -13.32 14.44
CA THR A 15 22.63 -13.47 14.42
C THR A 15 23.32 -12.12 14.52
N CYS A 16 22.79 -11.06 13.91
CA CYS A 16 23.22 -9.69 14.15
C CYS A 16 22.94 -9.26 15.59
N LEU A 17 21.77 -9.59 16.15
CA LEU A 17 21.44 -9.31 17.55
C LEU A 17 22.42 -10.02 18.50
N ALA A 18 22.76 -11.28 18.25
CA ALA A 18 23.72 -12.03 19.05
C ALA A 18 25.16 -11.51 18.87
N ALA A 19 25.56 -11.07 17.67
CA ALA A 19 26.88 -10.49 17.41
C ALA A 19 27.05 -9.10 18.06
N LEU A 20 26.00 -8.28 18.06
CA LEU A 20 25.98 -6.99 18.77
C LEU A 20 25.96 -7.18 20.30
N LEU A 21 25.22 -8.17 20.82
CA LEU A 21 25.14 -8.46 22.27
C LEU A 21 26.38 -9.15 22.84
N SER A 22 27.18 -9.86 22.01
CA SER A 22 28.38 -10.59 22.45
C SER A 22 29.66 -9.76 22.46
N GLN A 23 29.64 -8.54 21.90
CA GLN A 23 30.81 -7.64 21.90
C GLN A 23 30.73 -6.48 22.88
N SER A 24 29.63 -6.31 23.62
CA SER A 24 29.49 -5.25 24.61
C SER A 24 29.47 -5.80 26.03
N GLU A 25 30.60 -5.74 26.75
CA GLU A 25 30.62 -5.70 28.23
C GLU A 25 30.08 -4.34 28.73
N MET A 26 28.92 -3.91 28.23
CA MET A 26 28.20 -2.75 28.74
C MET A 26 26.85 -3.23 29.26
N SER A 27 26.79 -3.36 30.59
CA SER A 27 25.51 -3.44 31.30
C SER A 27 24.81 -2.09 31.17
N PHE A 28 24.07 -1.90 30.08
CA PHE A 28 23.09 -0.83 30.02
C PHE A 28 21.81 -1.31 30.71
N ALA A 29 21.47 -0.70 31.85
CA ALA A 29 20.10 -0.67 32.32
C ALA A 29 19.31 0.22 31.34
N PHE A 30 18.93 -0.33 30.19
CA PHE A 30 17.95 0.31 29.33
C PHE A 30 16.59 0.11 29.98
N ASP A 31 15.96 1.19 30.42
CA ASP A 31 14.49 1.21 30.45
C ASP A 31 14.08 0.86 29.02
N LEU A 32 13.46 -0.30 28.82
CA LEU A 32 12.99 -0.73 27.51
C LEU A 32 11.60 -0.12 27.35
N PRO A 33 11.44 1.03 26.65
CA PRO A 33 10.12 1.59 26.42
C PRO A 33 9.38 0.70 25.42
N LEU A 34 8.77 -0.37 25.94
CA LEU A 34 7.92 -1.26 25.16
C LEU A 34 6.61 -0.52 24.93
N HIS A 35 6.47 0.04 23.74
CA HIS A 35 5.23 0.68 23.30
C HIS A 35 4.41 -0.30 22.47
N GLY A 36 3.09 -0.13 22.48
CA GLY A 36 2.26 -1.01 21.70
C GLY A 36 0.79 -0.67 21.77
N PHE A 37 -0.02 -1.59 21.25
CA PHE A 37 -1.46 -1.51 21.42
C PHE A 37 -2.10 -2.89 21.38
N ALA A 38 -3.29 -2.97 21.97
CA ALA A 38 -4.26 -4.02 21.73
C ALA A 38 -5.43 -3.44 20.94
N GLN A 39 -5.93 -4.19 19.95
CA GLN A 39 -7.01 -3.73 19.07
C GLN A 39 -7.97 -4.85 18.71
N GLY A 40 -9.27 -4.55 18.74
CA GLY A 40 -10.31 -5.32 18.07
C GLY A 40 -10.76 -4.61 16.79
N ASN A 41 -10.86 -5.33 15.68
CA ASN A 41 -11.40 -4.81 14.43
C ASN A 41 -12.40 -5.81 13.81
N TYR A 42 -13.62 -5.34 13.58
CA TYR A 42 -14.72 -6.17 13.09
C TYR A 42 -15.42 -5.46 11.94
N SER A 43 -15.60 -6.16 10.82
CA SER A 43 -16.25 -5.66 9.61
C SER A 43 -17.22 -6.71 9.07
N ALA A 44 -18.49 -6.34 9.00
CA ALA A 44 -19.59 -7.20 8.56
C ALA A 44 -20.18 -6.72 7.23
N GLY A 45 -20.44 -7.66 6.32
CA GLY A 45 -21.17 -7.38 5.08
C GLY A 45 -22.59 -6.92 5.38
N THR A 46 -23.09 -6.00 4.58
CA THR A 46 -24.41 -5.36 4.79
C THR A 46 -25.35 -5.45 3.59
N LYS A 47 -24.82 -5.75 2.40
CA LYS A 47 -25.60 -5.91 1.17
C LYS A 47 -25.80 -7.37 0.80
N GLU A 48 -24.72 -8.16 0.74
CA GLU A 48 -24.77 -9.60 0.47
C GLU A 48 -23.82 -10.39 1.39
N SER A 49 -24.12 -11.67 1.60
CA SER A 49 -23.20 -12.59 2.28
C SER A 49 -21.89 -12.74 1.49
N ASN A 50 -20.79 -13.06 2.17
CA ASN A 50 -19.54 -13.33 1.47
C ASN A 50 -19.67 -14.55 0.53
N PRO A 51 -18.80 -14.65 -0.50
CA PRO A 51 -18.77 -15.83 -1.37
C PRO A 51 -18.59 -17.17 -0.64
N ASP A 52 -17.90 -17.17 0.51
CA ASP A 52 -17.73 -18.36 1.36
C ASP A 52 -18.92 -18.62 2.33
N GLY A 53 -19.99 -17.83 2.24
CA GLY A 53 -21.20 -17.91 3.06
C GLY A 53 -21.08 -17.30 4.46
N LYS A 54 -19.92 -16.74 4.84
CA LYS A 54 -19.74 -16.06 6.13
C LYS A 54 -20.24 -14.60 6.05
N ASN A 55 -20.42 -13.99 7.22
CA ASN A 55 -20.97 -12.63 7.34
C ASN A 55 -19.91 -11.53 7.57
N PHE A 56 -18.69 -11.90 7.97
CA PHE A 56 -17.64 -10.92 8.29
C PHE A 56 -16.62 -10.82 7.15
N LYS A 57 -16.38 -9.60 6.65
CA LYS A 57 -15.22 -9.29 5.79
C LYS A 57 -13.92 -9.36 6.59
N TRP A 58 -13.99 -8.98 7.87
CA TRP A 58 -12.85 -9.03 8.79
C TRP A 58 -13.34 -9.20 10.23
N ALA A 59 -12.63 -9.99 11.00
CA ALA A 59 -12.81 -10.09 12.45
C ALA A 59 -11.44 -10.41 13.03
N GLU A 60 -10.83 -9.48 13.74
CA GLU A 60 -9.46 -9.63 14.22
C GLU A 60 -9.25 -9.03 15.60
N GLU A 61 -8.62 -9.82 16.47
CA GLU A 61 -7.97 -9.31 17.67
C GLU A 61 -6.47 -9.23 17.43
N ARG A 62 -5.84 -8.11 17.76
CA ARG A 62 -4.42 -7.85 17.51
C ARG A 62 -3.71 -7.24 18.71
N VAL A 63 -2.46 -7.65 18.92
CA VAL A 63 -1.48 -6.95 19.76
C VAL A 63 -0.28 -6.57 18.90
N GLN A 64 0.10 -5.29 18.92
CA GLN A 64 1.34 -4.79 18.34
C GLN A 64 2.32 -4.46 19.45
N LEU A 65 3.57 -4.87 19.26
CA LEU A 65 4.69 -4.50 20.12
C LEU A 65 5.73 -3.75 19.30
N LYS A 66 6.22 -2.64 19.85
CA LYS A 66 7.24 -1.78 19.27
C LYS A 66 8.44 -1.71 20.21
N LEU A 67 9.62 -1.97 19.66
CA LEU A 67 10.91 -1.70 20.28
C LEU A 67 11.66 -0.68 19.42
N ASP A 68 12.17 0.36 20.07
CA ASP A 68 12.88 1.46 19.44
C ASP A 68 14.11 1.80 20.29
N LEU A 69 15.29 1.37 19.84
CA LEU A 69 16.55 1.60 20.51
C LEU A 69 17.43 2.44 19.60
N SER A 70 17.75 3.67 20.02
CA SER A 70 18.55 4.59 19.23
C SER A 70 19.77 5.13 19.99
N PRO A 71 20.75 4.28 20.37
CA PRO A 71 21.96 4.72 21.07
C PRO A 71 22.95 5.43 20.11
N GLU A 72 23.28 6.67 20.43
CA GLU A 72 24.23 7.50 19.66
C GLU A 72 23.89 7.58 18.16
N ASN A 73 24.69 6.91 17.33
CA ASN A 73 24.59 6.88 15.88
C ASN A 73 23.91 5.62 15.35
N TYR A 74 23.47 4.70 16.22
CA TYR A 74 22.86 3.44 15.83
C TYR A 74 21.36 3.44 16.12
N GLU A 75 20.62 2.65 15.34
CA GLU A 75 19.18 2.45 15.50
C GLU A 75 18.86 0.94 15.40
N LEU A 76 18.00 0.45 16.27
CA LEU A 76 17.35 -0.86 16.16
C LEU A 76 15.86 -0.64 16.37
N PHE A 77 15.07 -0.96 15.33
CA PHE A 77 13.63 -0.79 15.34
C PHE A 77 12.95 -2.12 15.05
N ILE A 78 11.98 -2.50 15.88
CA ILE A 78 11.15 -3.70 15.67
C ILE A 78 9.69 -3.33 15.91
N LYS A 79 8.82 -3.65 14.96
CA LYS A 79 7.37 -3.57 15.05
C LYS A 79 6.78 -4.93 14.68
N GLN A 80 6.27 -5.62 15.69
CA GLN A 80 5.77 -6.99 15.57
C GLN A 80 4.30 -7.05 15.95
N ASP A 81 3.51 -7.62 15.05
CA ASP A 81 2.10 -7.86 15.28
C ASP A 81 1.83 -9.34 15.54
N PHE A 82 0.91 -9.58 16.48
CA PHE A 82 0.30 -10.86 16.75
C PHE A 82 -1.20 -10.70 16.63
N SER A 83 -1.84 -11.51 15.79
CA SER A 83 -3.25 -11.36 15.47
C SER A 83 -3.95 -12.71 15.42
N ARG A 84 -5.23 -12.71 15.79
CA ARG A 84 -6.15 -13.82 15.62
C ARG A 84 -7.25 -13.38 14.68
N ASP A 85 -7.29 -14.00 13.52
CA ASP A 85 -8.36 -13.84 12.55
C ASP A 85 -9.53 -14.74 12.96
N GLY A 86 -10.61 -14.14 13.43
CA GLY A 86 -11.84 -14.80 13.85
C GLY A 86 -12.69 -15.34 12.70
N VAL A 87 -12.48 -14.91 11.46
CA VAL A 87 -13.22 -15.40 10.27
C VAL A 87 -12.70 -16.78 9.87
N ASP A 88 -11.38 -16.94 9.82
CA ASP A 88 -10.72 -18.19 9.43
C ASP A 88 -10.15 -18.97 10.62
N THR A 89 -10.31 -18.46 11.84
CA THR A 89 -9.77 -19.02 13.09
C THR A 89 -8.25 -19.25 13.05
N THR A 90 -7.51 -18.34 12.40
CA THR A 90 -6.06 -18.45 12.23
C THR A 90 -5.30 -17.48 13.13
N PHE A 91 -4.22 -17.95 13.75
CA PHE A 91 -3.26 -17.08 14.43
C PHE A 91 -2.13 -16.68 13.47
N ARG A 92 -1.77 -15.40 13.45
CA ARG A 92 -0.76 -14.84 12.55
C ARG A 92 0.20 -13.94 13.32
N GLY A 93 1.49 -14.18 13.13
CA GLY A 93 2.56 -13.27 13.54
C GLY A 93 3.15 -12.58 12.31
N GLU A 94 3.11 -11.24 12.28
CA GLU A 94 3.63 -10.43 11.18
C GLU A 94 4.66 -9.43 11.69
N THR A 95 5.89 -9.53 11.17
CA THR A 95 6.90 -8.49 11.39
C THR A 95 6.61 -7.35 10.42
N ARG A 96 6.05 -6.25 10.92
CA ARG A 96 5.69 -5.07 10.10
C ARG A 96 6.95 -4.33 9.67
N GLU A 97 7.85 -4.10 10.62
CA GLU A 97 9.16 -3.48 10.45
C GLU A 97 10.16 -4.15 11.38
N ALA A 98 11.39 -4.34 10.92
CA ALA A 98 12.51 -4.86 11.71
C ALA A 98 13.81 -4.50 11.00
N PHE A 99 14.49 -3.44 11.45
CA PHE A 99 15.70 -2.97 10.81
C PHE A 99 16.73 -2.45 11.81
N ALA A 100 17.99 -2.49 11.39
CA ALA A 100 19.08 -1.83 12.05
C ALA A 100 19.56 -0.66 11.18
N GLY A 101 19.99 0.42 11.82
CA GLY A 101 20.45 1.63 11.17
C GLY A 101 21.74 2.20 11.74
N TYR A 102 22.42 2.98 10.92
CA TYR A 102 23.54 3.83 11.31
C TYR A 102 23.38 5.21 10.68
N SER A 103 23.56 6.26 11.49
CA SER A 103 23.53 7.65 11.04
C SER A 103 24.89 8.30 11.27
N GLY A 104 25.48 8.80 10.19
CA GLY A 104 26.70 9.59 10.22
C GLY A 104 26.44 11.05 9.85
N THR A 105 27.50 11.86 9.78
CA THR A 105 27.38 13.25 9.32
C THR A 105 27.00 13.28 7.84
N GLY A 106 25.76 13.68 7.54
CA GLY A 106 25.27 13.85 6.17
C GLY A 106 24.83 12.56 5.47
N PHE A 107 24.69 11.43 6.18
CA PHE A 107 24.16 10.20 5.60
C PHE A 107 23.54 9.25 6.64
N ASP A 108 22.61 8.40 6.21
CA ASP A 108 22.12 7.25 6.98
C ASP A 108 22.13 5.97 6.14
N LEU A 109 22.27 4.84 6.83
CA LEU A 109 22.13 3.50 6.26
C LEU A 109 21.13 2.72 7.11
N ARG A 110 20.21 2.00 6.47
CA ARG A 110 19.30 1.06 7.15
C ARG A 110 19.23 -0.27 6.41
N ALA A 111 19.17 -1.35 7.16
CA ALA A 111 19.06 -2.70 6.63
C ALA A 111 18.00 -3.50 7.40
N GLY A 112 17.07 -4.11 6.67
CA GLY A 112 16.02 -4.94 7.23
C GLY A 112 14.65 -4.67 6.61
N ARG A 113 13.59 -5.09 7.30
CA ARG A 113 12.22 -4.90 6.85
C ARG A 113 11.73 -3.50 7.19
N GLN A 114 11.36 -2.73 6.18
CA GLN A 114 11.01 -1.31 6.30
C GLN A 114 9.72 -1.02 5.54
N ILE A 115 8.91 -0.07 6.01
CA ILE A 115 7.76 0.45 5.25
C ILE A 115 8.16 1.78 4.63
N PHE A 116 8.07 1.89 3.31
CA PHE A 116 8.36 3.12 2.58
C PHE A 116 7.07 3.80 2.11
N THR A 117 7.15 5.11 1.90
CA THR A 117 6.06 5.95 1.39
C THR A 117 6.65 7.10 0.62
N TRP A 118 6.25 7.25 -0.64
CA TRP A 118 6.62 8.38 -1.50
C TRP A 118 5.37 9.08 -2.03
N GLY A 119 5.58 10.15 -2.78
CA GLY A 119 4.50 10.98 -3.29
C GLY A 119 3.85 11.84 -2.20
N THR A 120 2.80 12.51 -2.66
CA THR A 120 1.99 13.54 -2.01
C THR A 120 0.50 13.23 -2.07
N GLY A 121 0.12 12.18 -2.82
CA GLY A 121 -1.26 11.75 -2.99
C GLY A 121 -1.88 11.13 -1.74
N ASP A 122 -3.19 11.34 -1.57
CA ASP A 122 -3.99 10.75 -0.51
C ASP A 122 -4.73 9.50 -1.02
N LEU A 123 -4.18 8.32 -0.70
CA LEU A 123 -4.66 7.00 -1.16
C LEU A 123 -4.62 6.77 -2.68
N VAL A 124 -4.06 7.70 -3.45
CA VAL A 124 -3.68 7.53 -4.86
C VAL A 124 -2.16 7.54 -4.95
N PHE A 125 -1.59 6.47 -5.51
CA PHE A 125 -0.15 6.24 -5.51
C PHE A 125 0.40 6.23 -6.94
N ILE A 126 1.17 7.26 -7.30
CA ILE A 126 1.94 7.32 -8.56
C ILE A 126 3.40 6.97 -8.29
N ASN A 127 4.06 7.73 -7.42
CA ASN A 127 5.49 7.55 -7.15
C ASN A 127 5.76 6.55 -6.00
N ASP A 128 4.73 6.23 -5.21
CA ASP A 128 4.78 5.20 -4.15
C ASP A 128 4.52 3.81 -4.74
N VAL A 129 5.57 3.23 -5.32
CA VAL A 129 5.54 1.91 -5.96
C VAL A 129 5.57 0.74 -4.98
N PHE A 130 5.76 0.99 -3.68
CA PHE A 130 5.94 -0.03 -2.64
C PHE A 130 4.65 -0.82 -2.37
N PRO A 131 4.73 -2.04 -1.80
CA PRO A 131 3.56 -2.91 -1.71
C PRO A 131 2.46 -2.37 -0.79
N LYS A 132 1.23 -2.61 -1.24
CA LYS A 132 -0.01 -2.22 -0.57
C LYS A 132 -0.87 -3.43 -0.20
N ASP A 133 -1.72 -3.28 0.79
CA ASP A 133 -2.72 -4.26 1.22
C ASP A 133 -4.13 -3.68 1.01
N TYR A 134 -4.64 -3.82 -0.22
CA TYR A 134 -5.96 -3.32 -0.61
C TYR A 134 -7.09 -4.09 0.09
N GLU A 135 -6.88 -5.38 0.42
CA GLU A 135 -7.83 -6.13 1.24
C GLU A 135 -7.98 -5.49 2.62
N ALA A 136 -6.87 -5.05 3.23
CA ALA A 136 -6.94 -4.34 4.50
C ALA A 136 -7.75 -3.06 4.42
N PHE A 137 -7.54 -2.27 3.35
CA PHE A 137 -8.28 -1.03 3.14
C PHE A 137 -9.78 -1.27 2.92
N PHE A 138 -10.15 -2.15 1.97
CA PHE A 138 -11.55 -2.39 1.61
C PHE A 138 -12.35 -3.17 2.67
N SER A 139 -11.67 -3.87 3.58
CA SER A 139 -12.30 -4.52 4.73
C SER A 139 -12.48 -3.59 5.94
N GLY A 140 -12.01 -2.34 5.87
CA GLY A 140 -12.15 -1.37 6.96
C GLY A 140 -11.14 -1.55 8.10
N ARG A 141 -9.94 -2.10 7.83
CA ARG A 141 -8.83 -2.06 8.80
C ARG A 141 -8.27 -0.63 8.89
N PRO A 142 -7.61 -0.27 10.01
CA PRO A 142 -6.92 1.02 10.11
C PRO A 142 -5.94 1.24 8.95
N LEU A 143 -5.89 2.48 8.44
CA LEU A 143 -5.11 2.84 7.24
C LEU A 143 -3.62 2.51 7.33
N GLU A 144 -3.05 2.41 8.53
CA GLU A 144 -1.65 2.00 8.72
C GLU A 144 -1.36 0.60 8.16
N TYR A 145 -2.37 -0.26 8.04
CA TYR A 145 -2.25 -1.60 7.47
C TYR A 145 -2.26 -1.64 5.96
N MET A 146 -2.62 -0.53 5.30
CA MET A 146 -2.61 -0.42 3.83
C MET A 146 -1.20 -0.54 3.26
N LYS A 147 -0.16 -0.20 4.01
CA LYS A 147 1.23 -0.28 3.54
C LYS A 147 1.92 -1.51 4.11
N LYS A 148 2.69 -2.20 3.28
CA LYS A 148 3.43 -3.42 3.64
C LYS A 148 4.93 -3.15 3.73
N GLY A 149 5.59 -3.82 4.66
CA GLY A 149 7.05 -3.77 4.78
C GLY A 149 7.74 -4.59 3.70
N VAL A 150 8.94 -4.17 3.30
CA VAL A 150 9.84 -4.89 2.38
C VAL A 150 11.21 -5.05 2.99
N ASP A 151 11.82 -6.22 2.78
CA ASP A 151 13.20 -6.49 3.17
C ASP A 151 14.14 -5.72 2.22
N SER A 152 14.91 -4.78 2.76
CA SER A 152 15.61 -3.78 1.96
C SER A 152 16.90 -3.29 2.60
N LEU A 153 17.76 -2.73 1.75
CA LEU A 153 18.86 -1.83 2.12
C LEU A 153 18.48 -0.42 1.69
N LYS A 154 18.59 0.55 2.60
CA LYS A 154 18.33 1.96 2.33
C LYS A 154 19.60 2.75 2.63
N ALA A 155 19.95 3.68 1.75
CA ALA A 155 20.97 4.69 1.98
C ALA A 155 20.38 6.08 1.73
N GLY A 156 20.52 6.98 2.70
CA GLY A 156 20.20 8.39 2.56
C GLY A 156 21.47 9.24 2.55
N LEU A 157 21.52 10.25 1.69
CA LEU A 157 22.59 11.26 1.61
C LEU A 157 21.94 12.64 1.71
N TYR A 158 22.46 13.49 2.60
CA TYR A 158 21.87 14.78 2.92
C TYR A 158 22.88 15.90 2.69
N ALA A 159 22.60 16.74 1.69
CA ALA A 159 23.28 18.02 1.48
C ALA A 159 22.34 19.19 1.83
N GLU A 160 22.85 20.41 1.90
CA GLU A 160 22.10 21.58 2.40
C GLU A 160 20.78 21.85 1.66
N LYS A 161 20.72 21.58 0.35
CA LYS A 161 19.55 21.88 -0.49
C LYS A 161 18.88 20.66 -1.11
N ILE A 162 19.61 19.55 -1.17
CA ILE A 162 19.22 18.35 -1.90
C ILE A 162 19.58 17.14 -1.04
N SER A 163 18.64 16.21 -0.98
CA SER A 163 18.82 14.90 -0.37
C SER A 163 18.57 13.82 -1.41
N LEU A 164 19.25 12.69 -1.24
CA LEU A 164 19.10 11.50 -2.07
C LEU A 164 18.76 10.33 -1.18
N GLU A 165 17.79 9.53 -1.59
CA GLU A 165 17.45 8.25 -0.98
C GLU A 165 17.56 7.16 -2.04
N ALA A 166 18.26 6.08 -1.70
CA ALA A 166 18.40 4.89 -2.52
C ALA A 166 17.95 3.66 -1.74
N ILE A 167 17.08 2.86 -2.32
CA ILE A 167 16.52 1.65 -1.72
C ILE A 167 16.78 0.49 -2.68
N ALA A 168 17.36 -0.58 -2.16
CA ALA A 168 17.51 -1.86 -2.84
C ALA A 168 16.65 -2.92 -2.17
N ILE A 169 15.81 -3.61 -2.94
CA ILE A 169 14.85 -4.62 -2.48
C ILE A 169 15.18 -5.95 -3.17
N PRO A 170 15.97 -6.84 -2.53
CA PRO A 170 16.37 -8.12 -3.12
C PRO A 170 15.26 -9.19 -3.10
N PHE A 171 14.19 -8.97 -2.32
CA PHE A 171 13.08 -9.91 -2.18
C PHE A 171 11.77 -9.22 -2.57
N PHE A 172 11.20 -9.65 -3.70
CA PHE A 172 9.93 -9.12 -4.17
C PHE A 172 8.80 -9.40 -3.17
N GLU A 173 7.94 -8.39 -2.98
CA GLU A 173 6.73 -8.46 -2.15
C GLU A 173 5.56 -7.88 -2.96
N PRO A 174 4.51 -8.68 -3.25
CA PRO A 174 3.38 -8.23 -4.05
C PRO A 174 2.38 -7.40 -3.24
N ASN A 175 1.47 -6.74 -3.95
CA ASN A 175 0.27 -6.19 -3.32
C ASN A 175 -0.63 -7.34 -2.83
N THR A 176 -1.36 -7.10 -1.74
CA THR A 176 -2.47 -7.98 -1.33
C THR A 176 -3.76 -7.39 -1.89
N TYR A 177 -4.49 -8.17 -2.66
CA TYR A 177 -5.82 -7.82 -3.18
C TYR A 177 -6.91 -8.54 -2.40
N PRO A 178 -8.16 -8.01 -2.37
CA PRO A 178 -9.30 -8.67 -1.74
C PRO A 178 -9.41 -10.15 -2.11
N SER A 179 -9.55 -11.01 -1.11
CA SER A 179 -9.72 -12.44 -1.35
C SER A 179 -11.09 -12.75 -1.94
N GLU A 180 -11.12 -13.59 -2.98
CA GLU A 180 -12.35 -14.14 -3.58
C GLU A 180 -13.25 -14.92 -2.59
N LYS A 181 -12.72 -15.29 -1.42
CA LYS A 181 -13.52 -15.91 -0.35
C LYS A 181 -14.37 -14.91 0.41
N ARG A 182 -13.88 -13.67 0.51
CA ARG A 182 -14.45 -12.61 1.35
C ARG A 182 -15.12 -11.52 0.52
N PHE A 183 -14.68 -11.30 -0.70
CA PHE A 183 -15.19 -10.28 -1.61
C PHE A 183 -15.63 -10.92 -2.93
N HIS A 184 -16.69 -10.39 -3.52
CA HIS A 184 -17.09 -10.70 -4.88
C HIS A 184 -16.09 -9.99 -5.82
N VAL A 185 -15.10 -10.75 -6.27
CA VAL A 185 -14.07 -10.26 -7.20
C VAL A 185 -14.44 -10.72 -8.60
N PHE A 186 -14.32 -9.82 -9.58
CA PHE A 186 -14.49 -10.22 -10.96
C PHE A 186 -13.29 -11.04 -11.43
N ASP A 187 -13.59 -12.22 -11.98
CA ASP A 187 -12.59 -13.14 -12.48
C ASP A 187 -13.02 -13.69 -13.85
N PRO A 188 -12.38 -13.24 -14.95
CA PRO A 188 -12.75 -13.67 -16.30
C PRO A 188 -12.46 -15.14 -16.57
N MET A 189 -11.68 -15.81 -15.71
CA MET A 189 -11.25 -17.20 -15.85
C MET A 189 -11.62 -18.04 -14.62
N SER A 190 -12.72 -17.71 -13.94
CA SER A 190 -13.17 -18.37 -12.70
C SER A 190 -13.39 -19.89 -12.80
N SER A 191 -13.58 -20.43 -14.02
CA SER A 191 -13.66 -21.88 -14.26
C SER A 191 -12.32 -22.61 -14.12
N VAL A 192 -11.19 -21.90 -14.21
CA VAL A 192 -9.84 -22.47 -14.14
C VAL A 192 -9.42 -22.56 -12.68
N THR A 193 -9.44 -23.76 -12.11
CA THR A 193 -9.13 -24.00 -10.69
C THR A 193 -7.65 -24.29 -10.43
N ASN A 194 -6.91 -24.80 -11.43
CA ASN A 194 -5.48 -25.01 -11.33
C ASN A 194 -4.75 -23.67 -11.54
N ARG A 195 -4.41 -23.01 -10.43
CA ARG A 195 -3.73 -21.72 -10.43
C ARG A 195 -2.46 -21.80 -9.62
N HIS A 196 -1.36 -21.30 -10.15
CA HIS A 196 -0.10 -21.23 -9.43
C HIS A 196 0.50 -19.83 -9.55
N THR A 197 1.29 -19.43 -8.55
CA THR A 197 1.94 -18.10 -8.53
C THR A 197 3.44 -18.23 -8.76
N SER A 198 3.94 -17.45 -9.70
CA SER A 198 5.34 -17.32 -10.08
C SER A 198 5.84 -15.93 -9.68
N GLU A 199 6.40 -15.81 -8.48
CA GLU A 199 7.01 -14.57 -8.00
C GLU A 199 8.42 -14.40 -8.60
N PRO A 200 8.89 -13.17 -8.90
CA PRO A 200 10.26 -12.91 -9.31
C PRO A 200 11.29 -13.59 -8.40
N SER A 201 12.24 -14.29 -9.01
CA SER A 201 13.28 -15.01 -8.26
C SER A 201 14.23 -14.04 -7.57
N SER A 202 14.70 -14.39 -6.36
CA SER A 202 15.59 -13.55 -5.54
C SER A 202 17.03 -13.64 -6.05
N THR A 203 17.36 -12.88 -7.09
CA THR A 203 18.68 -12.78 -7.73
C THR A 203 19.13 -11.33 -7.82
N PHE A 204 20.43 -11.07 -8.01
CA PHE A 204 20.94 -9.71 -8.20
C PHE A 204 20.29 -8.96 -9.36
N GLU A 205 19.93 -9.67 -10.44
CA GLU A 205 19.27 -9.09 -11.62
C GLU A 205 17.83 -8.63 -11.32
N ASN A 206 17.15 -9.35 -10.43
CA ASN A 206 15.78 -9.10 -10.00
C ASN A 206 15.70 -8.24 -8.73
N THR A 207 16.83 -7.78 -8.19
CA THR A 207 16.82 -6.78 -7.12
C THR A 207 16.19 -5.51 -7.63
N GLU A 208 15.12 -5.07 -6.96
CA GLU A 208 14.45 -3.83 -7.29
C GLU A 208 15.23 -2.64 -6.74
N ILE A 209 15.31 -1.56 -7.51
CA ILE A 209 16.03 -0.35 -7.13
C ILE A 209 15.07 0.82 -7.19
N ALA A 210 14.96 1.56 -6.10
CA ALA A 210 14.19 2.80 -6.04
C ALA A 210 15.12 3.94 -5.63
N LEU A 211 15.09 5.05 -6.37
CA LEU A 211 15.85 6.26 -6.10
C LEU A 211 14.90 7.45 -5.97
N ARG A 212 15.16 8.31 -4.99
CA ARG A 212 14.48 9.60 -4.83
C ARG A 212 15.50 10.69 -4.62
N VAL A 213 15.42 11.75 -5.43
CA VAL A 213 16.16 13.00 -5.20
C VAL A 213 15.14 14.05 -4.80
N TYR A 214 15.34 14.72 -3.68
CA TYR A 214 14.35 15.65 -3.16
C TYR A 214 14.99 16.84 -2.46
N GLY A 215 14.26 17.95 -2.39
CA GLY A 215 14.73 19.17 -1.76
C GLY A 215 13.70 20.27 -1.91
N ASN A 216 14.00 21.42 -1.30
CA ASN A 216 13.17 22.60 -1.44
C ASN A 216 13.69 23.46 -2.60
N LEU A 217 12.82 23.70 -3.59
CA LEU A 217 13.11 24.52 -4.76
C LEU A 217 12.07 25.64 -4.84
N PHE A 218 12.51 26.89 -4.71
CA PHE A 218 11.65 28.08 -4.71
C PHE A 218 10.48 28.03 -3.71
N ASP A 219 10.73 27.56 -2.48
CA ASP A 219 9.72 27.36 -1.42
C ASP A 219 8.72 26.22 -1.68
N TYR A 220 8.97 25.38 -2.70
CA TYR A 220 8.21 24.16 -2.97
C TYR A 220 9.04 22.91 -2.71
N ASP A 221 8.43 21.95 -2.03
CA ASP A 221 9.03 20.63 -1.83
C ASP A 221 8.91 19.84 -3.13
N SER A 222 10.06 19.57 -3.75
CA SER A 222 10.16 18.93 -5.05
C SER A 222 10.87 17.60 -4.92
N SER A 223 10.43 16.61 -5.69
CA SER A 223 11.09 15.30 -5.74
C SER A 223 11.10 14.74 -7.15
N LEU A 224 12.18 14.03 -7.49
CA LEU A 224 12.31 13.17 -8.66
C LEU A 224 12.45 11.73 -8.20
N TYR A 225 11.81 10.81 -8.91
CA TYR A 225 11.74 9.41 -8.58
C TYR A 225 12.19 8.56 -9.77
N PHE A 226 12.93 7.50 -9.46
CA PHE A 226 13.21 6.43 -10.39
C PHE A 226 12.98 5.10 -9.70
N TYR A 227 12.39 4.15 -10.41
CA TYR A 227 12.25 2.79 -9.94
C TYR A 227 12.50 1.80 -11.07
N LYS A 228 13.20 0.72 -10.76
CA LYS A 228 13.40 -0.44 -11.62
C LYS A 228 12.97 -1.67 -10.81
N GLY A 229 11.99 -2.42 -11.31
CA GLY A 229 11.53 -3.63 -10.65
C GLY A 229 10.38 -4.28 -11.41
N PHE A 230 9.25 -4.46 -10.73
CA PHE A 230 8.11 -5.22 -11.22
C PHE A 230 6.80 -4.52 -10.87
N TYR A 231 5.78 -4.73 -11.69
CA TYR A 231 4.41 -4.45 -11.27
C TYR A 231 4.10 -5.27 -10.02
N ARG A 232 3.39 -4.66 -9.06
CA ARG A 232 2.88 -5.36 -7.87
C ARG A 232 1.44 -5.84 -8.01
N THR A 233 0.81 -5.47 -9.12
CA THR A 233 -0.44 -6.05 -9.58
C THR A 233 -0.13 -7.32 -10.35
N PRO A 234 -0.77 -8.45 -10.02
CA PRO A 234 -0.55 -9.69 -10.75
C PRO A 234 -1.09 -9.60 -12.18
N SER A 235 -0.43 -10.31 -13.09
CA SER A 235 -0.90 -10.63 -14.43
C SER A 235 -1.21 -12.13 -14.51
N PHE A 236 -2.13 -12.50 -15.40
CA PHE A 236 -2.68 -13.85 -15.47
C PHE A 236 -2.38 -14.46 -16.84
N LEU A 237 -1.46 -15.42 -16.89
CA LEU A 237 -1.06 -16.11 -18.11
C LEU A 237 -1.72 -17.50 -18.17
N PRO A 238 -2.73 -17.70 -19.04
CA PRO A 238 -3.29 -19.01 -19.26
C PRO A 238 -2.36 -19.90 -20.10
N ASP A 239 -2.41 -21.21 -19.87
CA ASP A 239 -1.72 -22.21 -20.70
C ASP A 239 -2.24 -22.24 -22.15
N SER A 240 -3.52 -21.94 -22.35
CA SER A 240 -4.12 -21.70 -23.67
C SER A 240 -5.30 -20.73 -23.60
N MET A 241 -5.51 -19.95 -24.67
CA MET A 241 -6.63 -19.01 -24.75
C MET A 241 -8.01 -19.66 -25.00
N PRO A 242 -8.17 -20.68 -25.86
CA PRO A 242 -9.49 -21.22 -26.18
C PRO A 242 -10.11 -22.05 -25.05
N ALA A 243 -9.28 -22.74 -24.27
CA ALA A 243 -9.71 -23.65 -23.21
C ALA A 243 -8.61 -23.75 -22.13
N PRO A 244 -8.41 -22.70 -21.31
CA PRO A 244 -7.38 -22.71 -20.28
C PRO A 244 -7.64 -23.81 -19.26
N THR A 245 -6.60 -24.60 -18.97
CA THR A 245 -6.64 -25.63 -17.91
C THR A 245 -5.77 -25.24 -16.73
N GLU A 246 -4.81 -24.34 -16.95
CA GLU A 246 -3.90 -23.82 -15.93
C GLU A 246 -3.72 -22.31 -16.09
N LEU A 247 -3.60 -21.61 -14.96
CA LEU A 247 -3.37 -20.17 -14.92
C LEU A 247 -2.13 -19.85 -14.07
N GLU A 248 -1.11 -19.29 -14.71
CA GLU A 248 0.05 -18.72 -14.02
C GLU A 248 -0.24 -17.27 -13.61
N ILE A 249 -0.07 -16.99 -12.32
CA ILE A 249 -0.14 -15.65 -11.75
C ILE A 249 1.30 -15.14 -11.61
N PHE A 250 1.68 -14.12 -12.37
CA PHE A 250 3.05 -13.61 -12.41
C PHE A 250 3.09 -12.08 -12.32
N TYR A 251 4.29 -11.51 -12.18
CA TYR A 251 4.52 -10.09 -12.00
C TYR A 251 5.50 -9.56 -13.06
N PRO A 252 5.01 -8.84 -14.10
CA PRO A 252 5.86 -8.36 -15.18
C PRO A 252 6.84 -7.28 -14.73
N ARG A 253 7.97 -7.15 -15.44
CA ARG A 253 8.99 -6.13 -15.20
C ARG A 253 8.52 -4.74 -15.62
N MET A 254 8.92 -3.76 -14.85
CA MET A 254 8.51 -2.37 -15.02
C MET A 254 9.61 -1.41 -14.54
N ASN A 255 9.78 -0.29 -15.25
CA ASN A 255 10.47 0.88 -14.73
C ASN A 255 9.47 2.02 -14.47
N SER A 256 9.71 2.84 -13.45
CA SER A 256 8.96 4.08 -13.21
C SER A 256 9.90 5.28 -13.21
N TYR A 257 9.44 6.37 -13.81
CA TYR A 257 10.10 7.67 -13.78
C TYR A 257 9.07 8.69 -13.36
N GLY A 258 9.34 9.48 -12.33
CA GLY A 258 8.32 10.41 -11.87
C GLY A 258 8.85 11.64 -11.16
N ALA A 259 7.94 12.54 -10.89
CA ALA A 259 8.20 13.80 -10.21
C ALA A 259 7.01 14.19 -9.33
N SER A 260 7.29 14.94 -8.29
CA SER A 260 6.27 15.60 -7.48
C SER A 260 6.72 17.00 -7.07
N VAL A 261 5.75 17.88 -6.91
CA VAL A 261 5.93 19.22 -6.33
C VAL A 261 4.76 19.48 -5.40
N GLN A 262 5.03 19.93 -4.18
CA GLN A 262 4.02 20.37 -3.21
C GLN A 262 4.43 21.68 -2.57
N GLY A 263 3.47 22.55 -2.32
CA GLY A 263 3.71 23.78 -1.59
C GLY A 263 2.44 24.56 -1.30
N ARG A 264 2.61 25.69 -0.62
CA ARG A 264 1.51 26.59 -0.29
C ARG A 264 1.01 27.29 -1.54
N ALA A 265 -0.31 27.29 -1.75
CA ALA A 265 -0.94 28.02 -2.83
C ALA A 265 -2.32 28.52 -2.39
N LEU A 266 -2.58 29.81 -2.63
CA LEU A 266 -3.71 30.53 -2.02
C LEU A 266 -3.67 30.28 -0.49
N ASP A 267 -4.77 29.92 0.14
CA ASP A 267 -4.77 29.60 1.58
C ASP A 267 -4.73 28.08 1.85
N GLY A 268 -4.13 27.31 0.93
CA GLY A 268 -4.09 25.86 1.00
C GLY A 268 -2.74 25.28 0.58
N VAL A 269 -2.75 23.98 0.35
CA VAL A 269 -1.60 23.21 -0.14
C VAL A 269 -1.98 22.62 -1.49
N LEU A 270 -1.19 22.95 -2.51
CA LEU A 270 -1.28 22.37 -3.85
C LEU A 270 -0.23 21.27 -3.97
N SER A 271 -0.60 20.14 -4.54
CA SER A 271 0.32 19.09 -4.94
C SER A 271 0.11 18.67 -6.39
N VAL A 272 1.21 18.40 -7.07
CA VAL A 272 1.23 17.86 -8.43
C VAL A 272 2.17 16.67 -8.44
N GLU A 273 1.73 15.56 -9.03
CA GLU A 273 2.58 14.42 -9.35
C GLU A 273 2.42 14.01 -10.80
N ALA A 274 3.52 13.54 -11.38
CA ALA A 274 3.53 12.85 -12.66
C ALA A 274 4.41 11.60 -12.55
N GLY A 275 4.06 10.57 -13.31
CA GLY A 275 4.83 9.34 -13.42
C GLY A 275 4.65 8.72 -14.79
N TYR A 276 5.71 8.09 -15.31
CA TYR A 276 5.66 7.27 -16.50
C TYR A 276 6.05 5.85 -16.13
N TYR A 277 5.09 4.94 -16.30
CA TYR A 277 5.25 3.53 -16.07
C TYR A 277 5.64 2.88 -17.40
N ASP A 278 6.89 2.45 -17.50
CA ASP A 278 7.49 1.83 -18.69
C ASP A 278 7.44 0.31 -18.55
N SER A 279 6.52 -0.33 -19.27
CA SER A 279 6.38 -1.78 -19.29
C SER A 279 7.56 -2.42 -19.99
N ARG A 280 8.33 -3.25 -19.26
CA ARG A 280 9.59 -3.80 -19.78
C ARG A 280 9.40 -5.11 -20.53
N ASP A 281 8.33 -5.83 -20.21
CA ASP A 281 7.97 -7.10 -20.81
C ASP A 281 6.88 -6.96 -21.92
N ASP A 282 6.26 -5.79 -22.08
CA ASP A 282 5.40 -5.44 -23.22
C ASP A 282 5.58 -3.97 -23.65
N LYS A 283 6.72 -3.68 -24.30
CA LYS A 283 7.08 -2.32 -24.69
C LYS A 283 6.22 -1.73 -25.79
N ASP A 284 5.71 -2.58 -26.68
CA ASP A 284 4.96 -2.18 -27.88
C ASP A 284 3.44 -2.26 -27.66
N GLY A 285 2.99 -2.60 -26.44
CA GLY A 285 1.57 -2.69 -26.08
C GLY A 285 0.81 -3.83 -26.76
N SER A 286 1.52 -4.85 -27.23
CA SER A 286 0.98 -5.91 -28.10
C SER A 286 0.56 -7.16 -27.33
N ASN A 287 0.77 -7.19 -26.01
CA ASN A 287 0.40 -8.31 -25.15
C ASN A 287 -0.56 -7.84 -24.05
N SER A 288 -1.86 -8.04 -24.25
CA SER A 288 -2.90 -7.60 -23.31
C SER A 288 -2.86 -8.27 -21.93
N ILE A 289 -2.07 -9.34 -21.76
CA ILE A 289 -1.86 -10.00 -20.45
C ILE A 289 -0.96 -9.14 -19.55
N ILE A 290 -0.04 -8.38 -20.16
CA ILE A 290 0.92 -7.54 -19.45
C ILE A 290 0.38 -6.10 -19.42
N PRO A 291 0.50 -5.37 -18.30
CA PRO A 291 0.15 -3.97 -18.27
C PRO A 291 0.98 -3.18 -19.28
N ASN A 292 0.30 -2.44 -20.15
CA ASN A 292 0.93 -1.56 -21.13
C ASN A 292 1.58 -0.36 -20.42
N SER A 293 2.53 0.29 -21.09
CA SER A 293 3.12 1.53 -20.60
C SER A 293 2.07 2.63 -20.48
N GLU A 294 2.20 3.47 -19.46
CA GLU A 294 1.20 4.48 -19.14
C GLU A 294 1.80 5.72 -18.47
N ALA A 295 1.22 6.88 -18.80
CA ALA A 295 1.52 8.15 -18.15
C ALA A 295 0.45 8.46 -17.11
N ARG A 296 0.86 8.76 -15.88
CA ARG A 296 0.00 9.00 -14.73
C ARG A 296 0.20 10.43 -14.24
N PHE A 297 -0.90 11.10 -13.90
CA PHE A 297 -0.90 12.47 -13.40
C PHE A 297 -1.84 12.59 -12.21
N LEU A 298 -1.45 13.39 -11.22
CA LEU A 298 -2.25 13.70 -10.04
C LEU A 298 -2.15 15.17 -9.72
N LEU A 299 -3.30 15.83 -9.56
CA LEU A 299 -3.42 17.19 -9.05
C LEU A 299 -4.20 17.13 -7.74
N GLY A 300 -3.61 17.58 -6.64
CA GLY A 300 -4.23 17.62 -5.32
C GLY A 300 -4.33 19.04 -4.77
N TYR A 301 -5.42 19.37 -4.09
CA TYR A 301 -5.57 20.61 -3.34
C TYR A 301 -6.24 20.36 -2.00
N GLN A 302 -5.61 20.83 -0.93
CA GLN A 302 -6.14 20.74 0.43
C GLN A 302 -6.22 22.12 1.06
N ARG A 303 -7.32 22.41 1.75
CA ARG A 303 -7.51 23.65 2.49
C ARG A 303 -8.33 23.43 3.76
N GLN A 304 -7.94 24.14 4.82
CA GLN A 304 -8.80 24.33 5.98
C GLN A 304 -9.83 25.41 5.64
N MET A 305 -11.12 25.04 5.58
CA MET A 305 -12.18 25.95 5.12
C MET A 305 -12.75 26.78 6.29
N TRP A 306 -12.81 26.19 7.48
CA TRP A 306 -13.14 26.87 8.75
C TRP A 306 -12.46 26.14 9.92
N GLU A 307 -12.73 26.57 11.15
CA GLU A 307 -12.16 25.96 12.35
C GLU A 307 -12.40 24.44 12.37
N ASP A 308 -11.31 23.69 12.53
CA ASP A 308 -11.31 22.22 12.63
C ASP A 308 -11.88 21.47 11.40
N PHE A 309 -12.12 22.13 10.28
CA PHE A 309 -12.59 21.51 9.03
C PHE A 309 -11.61 21.63 7.89
N THR A 310 -11.23 20.48 7.35
CA THR A 310 -10.34 20.37 6.20
C THR A 310 -11.06 19.66 5.05
N ALA A 311 -10.97 20.26 3.87
CA ALA A 311 -11.37 19.64 2.61
C ALA A 311 -10.13 19.41 1.73
N SER A 312 -10.05 18.22 1.15
CA SER A 312 -9.03 17.82 0.19
C SER A 312 -9.71 17.24 -1.05
N PHE A 313 -9.20 17.60 -2.21
CA PHE A 313 -9.67 17.12 -3.50
C PHE A 313 -8.47 16.69 -4.33
N GLN A 314 -8.60 15.58 -5.07
CA GLN A 314 -7.60 15.19 -6.05
C GLN A 314 -8.24 14.78 -7.37
N TYR A 315 -7.53 15.05 -8.46
CA TYR A 315 -7.85 14.58 -9.80
C TYR A 315 -6.68 13.76 -10.33
N TYR A 316 -6.95 12.49 -10.61
CA TYR A 316 -6.02 11.52 -11.18
C TYR A 316 -6.40 11.21 -12.63
N ALA A 317 -5.40 11.12 -13.49
CA ALA A 317 -5.55 10.66 -14.86
C ALA A 317 -4.43 9.69 -15.23
N GLU A 318 -4.80 8.59 -15.87
CA GLU A 318 -3.91 7.55 -16.39
C GLU A 318 -4.14 7.42 -17.89
N TYR A 319 -3.09 7.61 -18.67
CA TYR A 319 -3.12 7.52 -20.13
C TYR A 319 -2.31 6.31 -20.58
N MET A 320 -2.96 5.39 -21.30
CA MET A 320 -2.34 4.19 -21.85
C MET A 320 -1.67 4.50 -23.20
N SER A 321 -0.38 4.18 -23.30
CA SER A 321 0.39 4.19 -24.55
C SER A 321 -0.08 3.07 -25.48
N ASP A 322 0.20 3.19 -26.78
CA ASP A 322 -0.02 2.11 -27.78
C ASP A 322 -1.41 1.44 -27.72
N TYR A 323 -2.43 2.23 -27.41
CA TYR A 323 -3.79 1.75 -27.15
C TYR A 323 -4.41 0.97 -28.33
N SER A 324 -4.03 1.30 -29.56
CA SER A 324 -4.48 0.57 -30.74
C SER A 324 -3.97 -0.87 -30.75
N GLU A 325 -2.70 -1.10 -30.39
CA GLU A 325 -2.11 -2.43 -30.31
C GLU A 325 -2.72 -3.23 -29.17
N TYR A 326 -2.90 -2.60 -28.00
CA TYR A 326 -3.60 -3.22 -26.87
C TYR A 326 -5.00 -3.70 -27.29
N LYS A 327 -5.76 -2.85 -27.99
CA LYS A 327 -7.10 -3.19 -28.45
C LYS A 327 -7.11 -4.34 -29.46
N ASN A 328 -6.10 -4.41 -30.34
CA ASN A 328 -5.96 -5.48 -31.31
C ASN A 328 -5.57 -6.82 -30.65
N ALA A 329 -4.74 -6.76 -29.61
CA ALA A 329 -4.29 -7.92 -28.85
C ALA A 329 -5.34 -8.44 -27.86
N LEU A 330 -6.27 -7.60 -27.43
CA LEU A 330 -7.28 -7.95 -26.43
C LEU A 330 -8.19 -9.08 -26.91
N PRO A 331 -8.21 -10.24 -26.23
CA PRO A 331 -9.07 -11.35 -26.60
C PRO A 331 -10.56 -10.99 -26.48
N THR A 332 -11.37 -11.57 -27.36
CA THR A 332 -12.83 -11.35 -27.35
C THR A 332 -13.43 -11.82 -26.03
N GLY A 333 -14.29 -11.00 -25.42
CA GLY A 333 -14.96 -11.29 -24.15
C GLY A 333 -14.22 -10.80 -22.90
N PHE A 334 -12.96 -10.37 -23.02
CA PHE A 334 -12.24 -9.76 -21.90
C PHE A 334 -12.64 -8.28 -21.71
N PRO A 335 -12.68 -7.79 -20.46
CA PRO A 335 -13.00 -6.39 -20.20
C PRO A 335 -11.99 -5.46 -20.86
N LYS A 336 -12.49 -4.51 -21.64
CA LYS A 336 -11.69 -3.51 -22.32
C LYS A 336 -11.45 -2.32 -21.39
N ARG A 337 -10.20 -1.92 -21.21
CA ARG A 337 -9.81 -0.68 -20.52
C ARG A 337 -9.99 0.53 -21.45
N ASP A 338 -10.31 1.67 -20.85
CA ASP A 338 -10.29 2.95 -21.55
C ASP A 338 -8.87 3.43 -21.77
N ARG A 339 -8.65 4.21 -22.84
CA ARG A 339 -7.33 4.79 -23.13
C ARG A 339 -6.92 5.80 -22.06
N VAL A 340 -7.90 6.50 -21.52
CA VAL A 340 -7.72 7.45 -20.41
C VAL A 340 -8.65 7.04 -19.29
N HIS A 341 -8.08 6.54 -18.21
CA HIS A 341 -8.80 6.32 -16.96
C HIS A 341 -8.65 7.57 -16.09
N THR A 342 -9.74 7.99 -15.46
CA THR A 342 -9.78 9.16 -14.59
C THR A 342 -10.40 8.81 -13.25
N LEU A 343 -9.90 9.42 -12.19
CA LEU A 343 -10.36 9.19 -10.82
C LEU A 343 -10.35 10.51 -10.07
N VAL A 344 -11.45 10.82 -9.40
CA VAL A 344 -11.58 11.98 -8.51
C VAL A 344 -11.61 11.45 -7.09
N THR A 345 -10.86 12.10 -6.20
CA THR A 345 -10.91 11.84 -4.76
C THR A 345 -11.37 13.06 -4.00
N MET A 346 -12.07 12.82 -2.90
CA MET A 346 -12.46 13.85 -1.95
C MET A 346 -12.26 13.32 -0.53
N ARG A 347 -11.62 14.12 0.33
CA ARG A 347 -11.61 13.91 1.78
C ARG A 347 -12.16 15.14 2.49
N LEU A 348 -13.18 14.93 3.32
CA LEU A 348 -13.70 15.93 4.24
C LEU A 348 -13.43 15.44 5.66
N THR A 349 -12.84 16.28 6.51
CA THR A 349 -12.57 15.95 7.91
C THR A 349 -13.02 17.11 8.80
N GLN A 350 -13.83 16.82 9.81
CA GLN A 350 -14.24 17.76 10.86
C GLN A 350 -13.82 17.22 12.22
N PHE A 351 -13.12 18.03 13.01
CA PHE A 351 -12.96 17.76 14.44
C PHE A 351 -14.03 18.50 15.26
N LEU A 352 -14.54 17.85 16.29
CA LEU A 352 -15.59 18.36 17.18
C LEU A 352 -15.22 18.09 18.63
N LYS A 353 -15.87 18.83 19.55
CA LYS A 353 -15.74 18.65 21.01
C LYS A 353 -14.29 18.62 21.48
N TYR A 354 -13.57 19.73 21.31
CA TYR A 354 -12.14 19.81 21.66
C TYR A 354 -11.31 18.70 20.99
N GLN A 355 -11.64 18.41 19.71
CA GLN A 355 -10.98 17.41 18.87
C GLN A 355 -11.05 15.95 19.40
N THR A 356 -11.95 15.66 20.34
CA THR A 356 -12.19 14.29 20.82
C THR A 356 -13.00 13.44 19.84
N VAL A 357 -13.83 14.07 19.00
CA VAL A 357 -14.60 13.41 17.94
C VAL A 357 -14.07 13.86 16.58
N ARG A 358 -13.75 12.90 15.71
CA ARG A 358 -13.43 13.14 14.31
C ARG A 358 -14.51 12.55 13.42
N LEU A 359 -15.08 13.36 12.55
CA LEU A 359 -15.90 12.93 11.42
C LEU A 359 -15.05 12.99 10.15
N SER A 360 -15.03 11.91 9.38
CA SER A 360 -14.32 11.82 8.11
C SER A 360 -15.24 11.26 7.04
N LEU A 361 -15.17 11.82 5.84
CA LEU A 361 -15.76 11.24 4.63
C LEU A 361 -14.67 11.19 3.57
N PHE A 362 -14.37 10.00 3.08
CA PHE A 362 -13.47 9.83 1.93
C PHE A 362 -14.22 9.18 0.77
N SER A 363 -13.93 9.60 -0.46
CA SER A 363 -14.54 9.03 -1.66
C SER A 363 -13.56 8.94 -2.82
N PHE A 364 -13.64 7.82 -3.53
CA PHE A 364 -13.17 7.63 -4.90
C PHE A 364 -14.39 7.65 -5.83
N TYR A 365 -14.28 8.35 -6.96
CA TYR A 365 -15.23 8.28 -8.06
C TYR A 365 -14.48 8.25 -9.38
N SER A 366 -14.67 7.23 -10.21
CA SER A 366 -14.12 7.18 -11.56
C SER A 366 -15.17 7.60 -12.59
N PRO A 367 -15.04 8.79 -13.21
CA PRO A 367 -15.93 9.16 -14.32
C PRO A 367 -15.79 8.26 -15.54
N SER A 368 -14.59 7.70 -15.79
CA SER A 368 -14.34 6.81 -16.94
C SER A 368 -15.00 5.44 -16.77
N ASP A 369 -14.88 4.85 -15.58
CA ASP A 369 -15.44 3.53 -15.30
C ASP A 369 -16.89 3.57 -14.76
N GLU A 370 -17.35 4.76 -14.37
CA GLU A 370 -18.66 5.03 -13.77
C GLU A 370 -18.87 4.18 -12.50
N ASP A 371 -17.82 4.11 -11.67
CA ASP A 371 -17.77 3.40 -10.40
C ASP A 371 -17.29 4.31 -9.25
N TYR A 372 -17.51 3.87 -8.01
CA TYR A 372 -17.19 4.64 -6.82
C TYR A 372 -16.92 3.77 -5.60
N PHE A 373 -16.18 4.35 -4.67
CA PHE A 373 -16.04 3.88 -3.30
C PHE A 373 -16.19 5.05 -2.34
N VAL A 374 -17.00 4.91 -1.30
CA VAL A 374 -17.24 5.95 -0.29
C VAL A 374 -17.09 5.36 1.10
N THR A 375 -16.37 6.05 1.97
CA THR A 375 -16.14 5.61 3.35
C THR A 375 -16.32 6.77 4.35
N PRO A 376 -17.56 6.99 4.84
CA PRO A 376 -17.79 7.78 6.04
C PRO A 376 -17.26 7.04 7.28
N GLU A 377 -16.65 7.79 8.20
CA GLU A 377 -16.12 7.29 9.46
C GLU A 377 -16.34 8.31 10.59
N ILE A 378 -16.69 7.80 11.77
CA ILE A 378 -16.60 8.52 13.04
C ILE A 378 -15.54 7.86 13.91
N LYS A 379 -14.64 8.66 14.48
CA LYS A 379 -13.69 8.26 15.51
C LYS A 379 -13.92 9.07 16.78
N TYR A 380 -13.88 8.40 17.93
CA TYR A 380 -14.02 9.02 19.24
C TYR A 380 -12.87 8.60 20.16
N ASN A 381 -12.10 9.58 20.65
CA ASN A 381 -11.06 9.39 21.65
C ASN A 381 -11.71 9.45 23.05
N LEU A 382 -11.79 8.30 23.72
CA LEU A 382 -12.34 8.19 25.08
C LEU A 382 -11.34 8.70 26.13
N SER A 383 -10.05 8.52 25.86
CA SER A 383 -8.91 9.02 26.63
C SER A 383 -7.72 9.21 25.67
N ASP A 384 -6.57 9.58 26.22
CA ASP A 384 -5.31 9.65 25.46
C ASP A 384 -4.81 8.28 24.96
N THR A 385 -5.32 7.18 25.53
CA THR A 385 -4.88 5.81 25.24
C THR A 385 -5.97 4.93 24.64
N VAL A 386 -7.24 5.34 24.69
CA VAL A 386 -8.37 4.54 24.19
C VAL A 386 -9.15 5.32 23.15
N TRP A 387 -9.35 4.71 22.00
CA TRP A 387 -10.24 5.25 20.98
C TRP A 387 -11.11 4.17 20.35
N LEU A 388 -12.28 4.62 19.87
CA LEU A 388 -13.25 3.83 19.12
C LEU A 388 -13.42 4.45 17.73
N ALA A 389 -13.63 3.63 16.71
CA ALA A 389 -14.06 4.11 15.41
C ALA A 389 -15.14 3.20 14.83
N ALA A 390 -16.02 3.78 14.03
CA ALA A 390 -16.96 3.05 13.20
C ALA A 390 -17.04 3.74 11.84
N GLY A 391 -17.09 2.95 10.77
CA GLY A 391 -17.23 3.48 9.42
C GLY A 391 -17.93 2.49 8.51
N TYR A 392 -18.32 2.98 7.34
CA TYR A 392 -19.12 2.21 6.40
C TYR A 392 -18.50 2.31 5.02
N ASN A 393 -18.09 1.18 4.46
CA ASN A 393 -17.52 1.08 3.13
C ASN A 393 -18.65 0.82 2.15
N ILE A 394 -18.86 1.75 1.22
CA ILE A 394 -19.90 1.70 0.18
C ILE A 394 -19.20 1.58 -1.16
N PHE A 395 -19.50 0.53 -1.91
CA PHE A 395 -19.01 0.31 -3.26
C PHE A 395 -20.18 0.43 -4.24
N GLY A 396 -19.85 0.77 -5.49
CA GLY A 396 -20.82 0.68 -6.57
C GLY A 396 -20.23 1.03 -7.91
N GLY A 397 -20.92 0.65 -8.98
CA GLY A 397 -20.51 0.97 -10.34
C GLY A 397 -21.38 0.29 -11.38
N LYS A 398 -21.33 0.77 -12.62
CA LYS A 398 -22.17 0.19 -13.70
C LYS A 398 -21.68 -1.17 -14.20
N LYS A 399 -20.41 -1.48 -14.02
CA LYS A 399 -19.76 -2.69 -14.55
C LYS A 399 -19.07 -3.44 -13.43
N GLU A 400 -19.37 -4.73 -13.29
CA GLU A 400 -18.69 -5.60 -12.33
C GLU A 400 -17.21 -5.82 -12.67
N THR A 401 -16.74 -5.39 -13.85
CA THR A 401 -15.35 -5.57 -14.30
C THR A 401 -14.42 -4.41 -13.89
N THR A 402 -14.96 -3.40 -13.21
CA THR A 402 -14.24 -2.16 -12.87
C THR A 402 -13.66 -2.24 -11.46
N GLN A 403 -12.72 -1.34 -11.15
CA GLN A 403 -11.94 -1.39 -9.91
C GLN A 403 -12.85 -1.45 -8.67
N PHE A 404 -13.87 -0.59 -8.60
CA PHE A 404 -14.81 -0.55 -7.48
C PHE A 404 -16.13 -1.24 -7.80
N GLY A 405 -16.58 -1.21 -9.06
CA GLY A 405 -17.86 -1.82 -9.45
C GLY A 405 -17.93 -3.34 -9.23
N GLN A 406 -16.80 -4.04 -9.25
CA GLN A 406 -16.74 -5.46 -8.87
C GLN A 406 -17.24 -5.72 -7.44
N PHE A 407 -17.03 -4.77 -6.54
CA PHE A 407 -17.37 -4.86 -5.12
C PHE A 407 -18.77 -4.33 -4.80
N ASP A 408 -19.64 -4.07 -5.79
CA ASP A 408 -20.98 -3.51 -5.54
C ASP A 408 -21.79 -4.34 -4.52
N ARG A 409 -21.48 -5.63 -4.35
CA ARG A 409 -22.13 -6.53 -3.38
C ARG A 409 -21.47 -6.57 -2.00
N ASP A 410 -20.36 -5.87 -1.80
CA ASP A 410 -19.46 -6.03 -0.66
C ASP A 410 -19.45 -4.85 0.32
N ASP A 411 -20.49 -4.01 0.28
CA ASP A 411 -20.71 -2.96 1.28
C ASP A 411 -20.58 -3.53 2.69
N ASN A 412 -19.81 -2.85 3.54
CA ASN A 412 -19.51 -3.35 4.87
C ASN A 412 -19.46 -2.26 5.94
N LEU A 413 -19.99 -2.58 7.11
CA LEU A 413 -19.91 -1.77 8.33
C LEU A 413 -18.77 -2.31 9.18
N TYR A 414 -17.82 -1.43 9.49
CA TYR A 414 -16.69 -1.77 10.34
C TYR A 414 -16.69 -0.99 11.66
N SER A 415 -16.11 -1.60 12.67
CA SER A 415 -15.90 -1.03 14.00
C SER A 415 -14.53 -1.43 14.53
N GLN A 416 -13.89 -0.49 15.22
CA GLN A 416 -12.55 -0.60 15.74
C GLN A 416 -12.52 -0.10 17.18
N MET A 417 -11.77 -0.79 18.02
CA MET A 417 -11.44 -0.35 19.36
C MET A 417 -9.96 -0.59 19.59
N ARG A 418 -9.23 0.45 20.02
CA ARG A 418 -7.80 0.36 20.33
C ARG A 418 -7.51 0.88 21.72
N TYR A 419 -6.63 0.17 22.41
CA TYR A 419 -5.96 0.59 23.64
C TYR A 419 -4.45 0.64 23.39
N GLU A 420 -3.84 1.81 23.57
CA GLU A 420 -2.42 2.09 23.39
C GLU A 420 -1.71 2.13 24.76
N PHE A 421 -0.48 1.59 24.84
CA PHE A 421 0.31 1.52 26.06
C PHE A 421 1.79 1.79 25.84
#